data_AF-J3JDW0-F1
#
_entry.id   AF-J3JDW0-F1
#
_cell.length_a   1.000
_cell.length_b   1.000
_cell.length_c   1.000
_cell.angle_alpha   90.00
_cell.angle_beta   90.00
_cell.angle_gamma   90.00
#
_symmetry.space_group_name_H-M   'P 1'
#
loop_
_entity.id
_entity.type
_entity.pdbx_description
1 polymer ?
#
loop_
_entity_poly.entity_id
_entity_poly.type
_entity_poly.pdbx_seq_one_letter_code
_entity_poly.pdbx_strand_id
1 'polypeptide(L)'
;MFVVGFFLAALVAIVLSRNRTVRTTYLAGFFVLLLVVNLFAPVTPAPVIKWHKFSEVRDTEQTEYAFRVVDADGMELMYDEDATLNTGSVALSLVRLRMQNEFSSEKNAEVAQWLLDRANTRRTSVEAASPARFLSFPRHGMSNAWTAEKLAGYSEFTSIRLYQIDVTTSEDGTEVVAHDETLLYEYHEDRGTVLDFSVDSDEQNESVVSESIESRSRVAATGGVVA
;
A
#
# COMPACT_ATOMS: atom_id res chain seq x y z
N MET A 1 40.41 14.78 -17.98
CA MET A 1 41.89 14.64 -17.82
C MET A 1 42.33 14.42 -16.37
N PHE A 2 41.75 15.10 -15.37
CA PHE A 2 42.13 14.93 -13.94
C PHE A 2 42.04 13.48 -13.43
N VAL A 3 40.97 12.77 -13.79
CA VAL A 3 40.72 11.39 -13.37
C VAL A 3 41.81 10.45 -13.90
N VAL A 4 42.18 10.58 -15.19
CA VAL A 4 43.20 9.74 -15.83
C VAL A 4 44.59 9.99 -15.20
N GLY A 5 44.92 11.25 -14.88
CA GLY A 5 46.16 11.60 -14.18
C GLY A 5 46.25 11.02 -12.75
N PHE A 6 45.14 11.02 -12.01
CA PHE A 6 45.05 10.41 -10.69
C PHE A 6 45.30 8.90 -10.74
N PHE A 7 44.68 8.20 -11.69
CA PHE A 7 44.86 6.75 -11.84
C PHE A 7 46.28 6.37 -12.25
N LEU A 8 46.92 7.16 -13.13
CA LEU A 8 48.34 6.96 -13.49
C LEU A 8 49.27 7.19 -12.29
N ALA A 9 49.05 8.24 -11.50
CA ALA A 9 49.83 8.51 -10.29
C ALA A 9 49.64 7.43 -9.22
N ALA A 10 48.41 6.93 -9.05
CA ALA A 10 48.10 5.82 -8.16
C ALA A 10 48.76 4.51 -8.62
N LEU A 11 48.75 4.22 -9.93
CA LEU A 11 49.38 3.04 -10.51
C LEU A 11 50.90 3.05 -10.27
N VAL A 12 51.57 4.17 -10.51
CA VAL A 12 53.02 4.34 -10.28
C VAL A 12 53.36 4.17 -8.79
N ALA A 13 52.53 4.72 -7.88
CA ALA A 13 52.72 4.58 -6.45
C ALA A 13 52.53 3.13 -5.95
N ILE A 14 51.59 2.38 -6.55
CA ILE A 14 51.38 0.96 -6.26
C ILE A 14 52.57 0.11 -6.73
N VAL A 15 53.10 0.37 -7.94
CA VAL A 15 54.26 -0.36 -8.50
C VAL A 15 55.53 -0.10 -7.68
N LEU A 16 55.71 1.11 -7.14
CA LEU A 16 56.86 1.49 -6.31
C LEU A 16 56.64 1.35 -4.80
N SER A 17 55.54 0.71 -4.38
CA SER A 17 55.08 0.59 -2.99
C SER A 17 56.05 -0.13 -2.04
N ARG A 18 57.04 -0.86 -2.59
CA ARG A 18 58.06 -1.59 -1.83
C ARG A 18 59.03 -0.65 -1.10
N ASN A 19 59.13 0.61 -1.52
CA ASN A 19 59.94 1.63 -0.85
C ASN A 19 59.09 2.42 0.18
N ARG A 20 59.48 2.34 1.46
CA ARG A 20 58.75 2.94 2.60
C ARG A 20 58.59 4.45 2.46
N THR A 21 59.56 5.12 1.84
CA THR A 21 59.52 6.57 1.60
C THR A 21 58.43 6.93 0.59
N VAL A 22 58.34 6.20 -0.52
CA VAL A 22 57.33 6.43 -1.58
C VAL A 22 55.92 6.23 -1.04
N ARG A 23 55.70 5.19 -0.23
CA ARG A 23 54.42 4.93 0.43
C ARG A 23 54.00 6.06 1.37
N THR A 24 54.94 6.58 2.14
CA THR A 24 54.67 7.65 3.12
C THR A 24 54.36 8.97 2.42
N THR A 25 55.14 9.32 1.38
CA THR A 25 54.89 10.54 0.58
C THR A 25 53.57 10.47 -0.18
N TYR A 26 53.19 9.31 -0.72
CA TYR A 26 51.92 9.14 -1.41
C TYR A 26 50.72 9.29 -0.46
N LEU A 27 50.77 8.65 0.72
CA LEU A 27 49.72 8.81 1.74
C LEU A 27 49.60 10.27 2.20
N ALA A 28 50.72 10.92 2.51
CA ALA A 28 50.72 12.33 2.88
C ALA A 28 50.13 13.22 1.78
N GLY A 29 50.54 13.01 0.51
CA GLY A 29 50.00 13.73 -0.64
C GLY A 29 48.50 13.47 -0.85
N PHE A 30 48.05 12.23 -0.67
CA PHE A 30 46.63 11.87 -0.75
C PHE A 30 45.81 12.63 0.29
N PHE A 31 46.23 12.64 1.56
CA PHE A 31 45.52 13.38 2.61
C PHE A 31 45.57 14.89 2.42
N VAL A 32 46.71 15.45 1.98
CA VAL A 32 46.83 16.88 1.67
C VAL A 32 45.90 17.25 0.52
N LEU A 33 45.84 16.44 -0.54
CA LEU A 33 44.92 16.67 -1.65
C LEU A 33 43.45 16.59 -1.21
N LEU A 34 43.11 15.59 -0.38
CA LEU A 34 41.76 15.41 0.15
C LEU A 34 41.35 16.57 1.05
N LEU A 35 42.29 17.10 1.84
CA LEU A 35 42.13 18.30 2.65
C LEU A 35 41.91 19.54 1.77
N VAL A 36 42.77 19.77 0.77
CA VAL A 36 42.67 20.92 -0.14
C VAL A 36 41.37 20.90 -0.93
N VAL A 37 40.93 19.72 -1.41
CA VAL A 37 39.64 19.57 -2.09
C VAL A 37 38.48 19.87 -1.14
N ASN A 38 38.50 19.42 0.12
CA ASN A 38 37.45 19.76 1.09
C ASN A 38 37.46 21.23 1.51
N LEU A 39 38.62 21.88 1.59
CA LEU A 39 38.73 23.26 2.07
C LEU A 39 38.45 24.30 0.97
N PHE A 40 38.89 24.04 -0.27
CA PHE A 40 38.88 25.02 -1.36
C PHE A 40 37.95 24.68 -2.51
N ALA A 41 37.54 23.43 -2.68
CA ALA A 41 36.42 23.13 -3.57
C ALA A 41 35.15 23.20 -2.73
N PRO A 42 34.20 24.11 -3.03
CA PRO A 42 32.84 24.00 -2.53
C PRO A 42 32.21 22.81 -3.27
N VAL A 43 32.65 21.60 -2.92
CA VAL A 43 31.88 20.39 -3.19
C VAL A 43 30.77 20.47 -2.16
N THR A 44 29.75 21.27 -2.45
CA THR A 44 28.46 21.12 -1.82
C THR A 44 28.19 19.62 -1.93
N PRO A 45 28.15 18.85 -0.82
CA PRO A 45 27.83 17.44 -0.91
C PRO A 45 26.57 17.39 -1.77
N ALA A 46 26.65 16.71 -2.91
CA ALA A 46 25.59 16.70 -3.91
C ALA A 46 24.28 16.58 -3.14
N PRO A 47 23.36 17.55 -3.29
CA PRO A 47 22.27 17.76 -2.35
C PRO A 47 21.67 16.39 -2.13
N VAL A 48 21.81 15.87 -0.89
CA VAL A 48 21.32 14.56 -0.51
C VAL A 48 19.96 14.50 -1.16
N ILE A 49 19.82 13.68 -2.21
CA ILE A 49 18.64 13.70 -3.05
C ILE A 49 17.56 13.12 -2.15
N LYS A 50 16.99 14.06 -1.41
CA LYS A 50 15.58 14.21 -1.20
C LYS A 50 15.14 13.07 -0.25
N TRP A 51 15.31 13.33 1.05
CA TRP A 51 14.51 12.74 2.13
C TRP A 51 13.04 13.21 2.10
N HIS A 52 12.56 13.72 0.97
CA HIS A 52 11.14 14.00 0.66
C HIS A 52 10.23 12.76 0.60
N LYS A 53 10.69 11.57 1.01
CA LYS A 53 9.79 10.40 1.15
C LYS A 53 8.76 10.57 2.29
N PHE A 54 8.79 11.70 2.99
CA PHE A 54 7.89 12.04 4.10
C PHE A 54 7.22 13.43 3.96
N SER A 55 7.28 14.08 2.80
CA SER A 55 6.68 15.43 2.63
C SER A 55 5.71 15.53 1.47
N GLU A 56 5.11 14.41 1.05
CA GLU A 56 3.84 14.54 0.34
C GLU A 56 2.88 15.15 1.36
N VAL A 57 2.37 16.34 1.05
CA VAL A 57 1.33 16.98 1.86
C VAL A 57 0.20 15.96 1.86
N ARG A 58 0.00 15.28 2.98
CA ARG A 58 -1.09 14.33 3.11
C ARG A 58 -2.36 15.09 2.79
N ASP A 59 -3.16 14.56 1.87
CA ASP A 59 -4.48 15.11 1.61
C ASP A 59 -5.23 15.20 2.93
N THR A 60 -5.91 16.32 3.14
CA THR A 60 -6.72 16.57 4.35
C THR A 60 -7.81 15.50 4.50
N GLU A 61 -8.19 14.85 3.41
CA GLU A 61 -9.15 13.75 3.35
C GLU A 61 -8.50 12.51 2.74
N GLN A 62 -8.63 11.38 3.42
CA GLN A 62 -8.12 10.10 2.97
C GLN A 62 -9.19 9.02 3.15
N THR A 63 -9.52 8.32 2.06
CA THR A 63 -10.36 7.13 2.10
C THR A 63 -9.49 5.88 2.19
N GLU A 64 -9.67 5.09 3.23
CA GLU A 64 -9.07 3.78 3.43
C GLU A 64 -10.14 2.68 3.38
N TYR A 65 -9.72 1.44 3.17
CA TYR A 65 -10.62 0.29 3.21
C TYR A 65 -10.07 -0.73 4.18
N ALA A 66 -10.90 -1.30 5.04
CA ALA A 66 -10.44 -2.21 6.08
C ALA A 66 -11.32 -3.46 6.16
N PHE A 67 -10.67 -4.63 6.20
CA PHE A 67 -11.35 -5.88 6.55
C PHE A 67 -11.38 -6.05 8.06
N ARG A 68 -12.53 -6.46 8.58
CA ARG A 68 -12.71 -6.93 9.95
C ARG A 68 -13.24 -8.35 9.93
N VAL A 69 -12.72 -9.18 10.82
CA VAL A 69 -13.33 -10.46 11.16
C VAL A 69 -14.29 -10.22 12.31
N VAL A 70 -15.41 -10.93 12.31
CA VAL A 70 -16.40 -10.86 13.38
C VAL A 70 -16.53 -12.25 14.00
N ASP A 71 -16.56 -12.30 15.32
CA ASP A 71 -16.77 -13.55 16.04
C ASP A 71 -18.24 -13.93 16.18
N ALA A 72 -18.50 -15.12 16.72
CA ALA A 72 -19.83 -15.64 16.94
C ALA A 72 -20.67 -14.78 17.91
N ASP A 73 -20.03 -13.99 18.78
CA ASP A 73 -20.68 -13.06 19.70
C ASP A 73 -20.95 -11.69 19.06
N GLY A 74 -20.53 -11.49 17.80
CA GLY A 74 -20.70 -10.24 17.05
C GLY A 74 -19.60 -9.20 17.32
N MET A 75 -18.52 -9.56 18.01
CA MET A 75 -17.39 -8.67 18.27
C MET A 75 -16.46 -8.59 17.06
N GLU A 76 -16.06 -7.37 16.72
CA GLU A 76 -15.21 -7.11 15.57
C GLU A 76 -13.72 -7.05 15.94
N LEU A 77 -12.89 -7.58 15.06
CA LEU A 77 -11.44 -7.51 15.15
C LEU A 77 -10.86 -7.16 13.78
N MET A 78 -9.95 -6.17 13.74
CA MET A 78 -9.22 -5.83 12.53
C MET A 78 -8.47 -7.05 11.99
N TYR A 79 -8.56 -7.30 10.68
CA TYR A 79 -7.93 -8.44 10.02
C TYR A 79 -6.40 -8.38 10.13
N ASP A 80 -5.75 -9.48 10.56
CA ASP A 80 -4.29 -9.59 10.59
C ASP A 80 -3.76 -9.80 9.17
N GLU A 81 -2.98 -8.86 8.65
CA GLU A 81 -2.38 -8.96 7.30
C GLU A 81 -1.54 -10.24 7.15
N ASP A 82 -0.97 -10.75 8.23
CA ASP A 82 -0.22 -12.01 8.20
C ASP A 82 -1.09 -13.23 7.93
N ALA A 83 -2.41 -13.15 8.14
CA ALA A 83 -3.31 -14.27 7.85
C ALA A 83 -3.30 -14.63 6.35
N THR A 84 -2.98 -13.69 5.45
CA THR A 84 -2.83 -13.97 4.01
C THR A 84 -1.38 -14.29 3.60
N LEU A 85 -0.40 -14.13 4.48
CA LEU A 85 1.01 -14.37 4.20
C LEU A 85 1.34 -15.87 4.31
N ASN A 86 1.04 -16.63 3.26
CA ASN A 86 1.56 -17.99 3.12
C ASN A 86 2.11 -18.22 1.71
N THR A 87 3.41 -18.52 1.58
CA THR A 87 4.25 -18.87 0.38
C THR A 87 3.96 -18.19 -0.99
N GLY A 88 3.02 -17.23 -1.04
CA GLY A 88 2.44 -16.60 -2.23
C GLY A 88 1.52 -15.46 -1.79
N SER A 89 2.00 -14.64 -0.84
CA SER A 89 1.26 -13.57 -0.17
C SER A 89 0.43 -12.73 -1.14
N VAL A 90 -0.86 -12.60 -0.86
CA VAL A 90 -1.74 -11.68 -1.57
C VAL A 90 -1.83 -10.39 -0.77
N ALA A 91 -1.46 -9.27 -1.40
CA ALA A 91 -1.63 -7.95 -0.80
C ALA A 91 -3.12 -7.66 -0.61
N LEU A 92 -3.57 -7.49 0.64
CA LEU A 92 -4.97 -7.21 0.95
C LEU A 92 -5.48 -5.94 0.27
N SER A 93 -4.61 -4.96 -0.01
CA SER A 93 -4.99 -3.76 -0.76
C SER A 93 -5.50 -4.07 -2.17
N LEU A 94 -4.86 -5.04 -2.85
CA LEU A 94 -5.30 -5.48 -4.17
C LEU A 94 -6.61 -6.26 -4.09
N VAL A 95 -6.79 -7.09 -3.06
CA VAL A 95 -8.04 -7.81 -2.83
C VAL A 95 -9.19 -6.83 -2.61
N ARG A 96 -9.00 -5.82 -1.74
CA ARG A 96 -9.96 -4.73 -1.50
C ARG A 96 -10.38 -4.06 -2.80
N LEU A 97 -9.40 -3.61 -3.60
CA LEU A 97 -9.66 -2.90 -4.85
C LEU A 97 -10.45 -3.76 -5.86
N ARG A 98 -10.11 -5.05 -5.97
CA ARG A 98 -10.79 -5.95 -6.90
C ARG A 98 -12.18 -6.34 -6.45
N MET A 99 -12.38 -6.56 -5.15
CA MET A 99 -13.71 -6.86 -4.60
C MET A 99 -14.70 -5.71 -4.88
N GLN A 100 -14.22 -4.47 -4.90
CA GLN A 100 -15.04 -3.30 -5.19
C GLN A 100 -15.32 -3.08 -6.68
N ASN A 101 -14.32 -3.30 -7.55
CA ASN A 101 -14.38 -2.82 -8.94
C ASN A 101 -14.44 -3.91 -10.01
N GLU A 102 -14.01 -5.13 -9.69
CA GLU A 102 -13.75 -6.16 -10.71
C GLU A 102 -14.49 -7.49 -10.45
N PHE A 103 -14.69 -7.87 -9.20
CA PHE A 103 -15.24 -9.18 -8.85
C PHE A 103 -16.77 -9.18 -8.86
N SER A 104 -17.35 -10.28 -9.32
CA SER A 104 -18.78 -10.54 -9.15
C SER A 104 -19.11 -10.84 -7.69
N SER A 105 -20.38 -10.76 -7.32
CA SER A 105 -20.87 -11.09 -5.98
C SER A 105 -20.51 -12.52 -5.56
N GLU A 106 -20.54 -13.49 -6.48
CA GLU A 106 -20.13 -14.86 -6.21
C GLU A 106 -18.62 -14.96 -5.96
N LYS A 107 -17.81 -14.21 -6.72
CA LYS A 107 -16.36 -14.19 -6.53
C LYS A 107 -16.00 -13.48 -5.22
N ASN A 108 -16.73 -12.44 -4.86
CA ASN A 108 -16.61 -11.77 -3.57
C ASN A 108 -16.91 -12.71 -2.41
N ALA A 109 -17.97 -13.52 -2.51
CA ALA A 109 -18.29 -14.53 -1.51
C ALA A 109 -17.19 -15.60 -1.39
N GLU A 110 -16.65 -16.10 -2.51
CA GLU A 110 -15.54 -17.06 -2.50
C GLU A 110 -14.29 -16.48 -1.83
N VAL A 111 -13.95 -15.23 -2.15
CA VAL A 111 -12.78 -14.54 -1.57
C VAL A 111 -13.00 -14.26 -0.08
N ALA A 112 -14.20 -13.85 0.32
CA ALA A 112 -14.55 -13.60 1.72
C ALA A 112 -14.49 -14.89 2.55
N GLN A 113 -15.03 -15.99 2.02
CA GLN A 113 -14.90 -17.32 2.63
C GLN A 113 -13.43 -17.71 2.78
N TRP A 114 -12.63 -17.56 1.72
CA TRP A 114 -11.20 -17.85 1.77
C TRP A 114 -10.46 -17.00 2.82
N LEU A 115 -10.80 -15.71 2.95
CA LEU A 115 -10.24 -14.84 3.98
C LEU A 115 -10.64 -15.31 5.38
N LEU A 116 -11.88 -15.75 5.58
CA LEU A 116 -12.35 -16.27 6.88
C LEU A 116 -11.63 -17.56 7.26
N ASP A 117 -11.46 -18.50 6.32
CA ASP A 117 -10.70 -19.73 6.53
C ASP A 117 -9.24 -19.44 6.94
N ARG A 118 -8.63 -18.43 6.29
CA ARG A 118 -7.27 -17.97 6.61
C ARG A 118 -7.18 -17.32 7.97
N ALA A 119 -8.18 -16.52 8.36
CA ALA A 119 -8.30 -15.96 9.70
C ALA A 119 -8.37 -17.07 10.76
N ASN A 120 -9.23 -18.07 10.60
CA ASN A 120 -9.35 -19.19 11.55
C ASN A 120 -8.07 -20.04 11.63
N THR A 121 -7.42 -20.30 10.49
CA THR A 121 -6.10 -20.95 10.45
C THR A 121 -5.05 -20.12 11.20
N ARG A 122 -5.02 -18.80 10.97
CA ARG A 122 -4.07 -17.89 11.62
C ARG A 122 -4.29 -17.84 13.12
N ARG A 123 -5.54 -17.72 13.58
CA ARG A 123 -5.92 -17.77 14.99
C ARG A 123 -5.33 -19.00 15.68
N THR A 124 -5.60 -20.19 15.12
CA THR A 124 -5.08 -21.46 15.63
C THR A 124 -3.54 -21.42 15.74
N SER A 125 -2.86 -20.86 14.75
CA SER A 125 -1.40 -20.77 14.76
C SER A 125 -0.84 -19.80 15.82
N VAL A 126 -1.55 -18.70 16.10
CA VAL A 126 -1.18 -17.71 17.12
C VAL A 126 -1.37 -18.29 18.52
N GLU A 127 -2.47 -19.03 18.73
CA GLU A 127 -2.79 -19.69 19.99
C GLU A 127 -1.89 -20.89 20.29
N ALA A 128 -1.44 -21.63 19.26
CA ALA A 128 -0.60 -22.83 19.42
C ALA A 128 0.82 -22.59 19.98
N ALA A 129 1.18 -21.35 20.33
CA ALA A 129 2.44 -20.98 20.99
C ALA A 129 3.71 -21.56 20.33
N SER A 130 3.78 -21.54 19.00
CA SER A 130 4.90 -22.08 18.23
C SER A 130 6.25 -21.42 18.59
N PRO A 131 7.35 -22.18 18.72
CA PRO A 131 8.70 -21.64 18.91
C PRO A 131 9.15 -20.68 17.80
N ALA A 132 8.55 -20.80 16.60
CA ALA A 132 8.83 -19.89 15.47
C ALA A 132 8.48 -18.42 15.78
N ARG A 133 7.66 -18.14 16.79
CA ARG A 133 7.38 -16.78 17.27
C ARG A 133 8.65 -16.02 17.71
N PHE A 134 9.70 -16.74 18.10
CA PHE A 134 10.98 -16.14 18.49
C PHE A 134 11.90 -15.88 17.28
N LEU A 135 11.53 -16.40 16.11
CA LEU A 135 12.28 -16.26 14.85
C LEU A 135 11.66 -15.20 13.92
N SER A 136 10.53 -14.60 14.30
CA SER A 136 9.91 -13.54 13.50
C SER A 136 10.72 -12.26 13.59
N PHE A 137 11.02 -11.66 12.43
CA PHE A 137 11.66 -10.36 12.38
C PHE A 137 10.79 -9.28 13.03
N PRO A 138 11.39 -8.25 13.67
CA PRO A 138 10.66 -7.10 14.16
C PRO A 138 9.88 -6.46 13.02
N ARG A 139 8.60 -6.17 13.27
CA ARG A 139 7.74 -5.59 12.24
C ARG A 139 8.08 -4.11 12.04
N HIS A 140 8.20 -3.71 10.79
CA HIS A 140 8.41 -2.32 10.41
C HIS A 140 7.04 -1.65 10.21
N GLY A 141 6.34 -1.28 11.29
CA GLY A 141 5.05 -0.55 11.25
C GLY A 141 4.17 -0.77 12.47
N MET A 142 3.13 0.06 12.61
CA MET A 142 2.01 -0.21 13.53
C MET A 142 1.16 -1.35 12.95
N SER A 143 1.65 -2.60 13.06
CA SER A 143 0.91 -3.75 12.54
C SER A 143 -0.24 -4.11 13.47
N ASN A 144 -1.43 -4.37 12.92
CA ASN A 144 -2.58 -4.92 13.64
C ASN A 144 -2.46 -6.43 13.92
N ALA A 145 -1.24 -6.89 14.20
CA ALA A 145 -0.90 -8.29 14.42
C ALA A 145 -1.75 -8.89 15.54
N TRP A 146 -2.22 -10.11 15.34
CA TRP A 146 -2.91 -10.81 16.40
C TRP A 146 -1.92 -11.41 17.39
N THR A 147 -2.25 -11.26 18.67
CA THR A 147 -1.55 -11.92 19.78
C THR A 147 -2.52 -12.86 20.48
N ALA A 148 -2.00 -13.90 21.13
CA ALA A 148 -2.84 -14.82 21.90
C ALA A 148 -3.64 -14.08 22.99
N GLU A 149 -3.05 -13.06 23.62
CA GLU A 149 -3.73 -12.22 24.61
C GLU A 149 -4.90 -11.44 23.99
N LYS A 150 -4.71 -10.84 22.81
CA LYS A 150 -5.79 -10.12 22.10
C LYS A 150 -6.92 -11.07 21.71
N LEU A 151 -6.59 -12.27 21.23
CA LEU A 151 -7.54 -13.29 20.77
C LEU A 151 -8.30 -13.98 21.92
N ALA A 152 -7.76 -13.99 23.14
CA ALA A 152 -8.39 -14.61 24.29
C ALA A 152 -9.77 -14.01 24.63
N GLY A 153 -10.03 -12.77 24.19
CA GLY A 153 -11.31 -12.09 24.36
C GLY A 153 -12.35 -12.40 23.29
N TYR A 154 -12.02 -13.15 22.24
CA TYR A 154 -12.91 -13.39 21.08
C TYR A 154 -13.31 -14.86 20.95
N SER A 155 -14.52 -15.13 20.49
CA SER A 155 -14.98 -16.48 20.11
C SER A 155 -14.56 -16.84 18.67
N GLU A 156 -15.04 -17.96 18.14
CA GLU A 156 -14.75 -18.40 16.77
C GLU A 156 -15.16 -17.35 15.74
N PHE A 157 -14.34 -17.12 14.71
CA PHE A 157 -14.66 -16.14 13.67
C PHE A 157 -15.65 -16.75 12.68
N THR A 158 -16.79 -16.07 12.50
CA THR A 158 -17.93 -16.55 11.69
C THR A 158 -18.23 -15.66 10.48
N SER A 159 -17.71 -14.43 10.44
CA SER A 159 -17.96 -13.52 9.33
C SER A 159 -16.81 -12.56 9.05
N ILE A 160 -16.84 -11.99 7.85
CA ILE A 160 -15.97 -10.91 7.40
C ILE A 160 -16.79 -9.72 6.93
N ARG A 161 -16.34 -8.54 7.34
CA ARG A 161 -16.88 -7.25 6.95
C ARG A 161 -15.81 -6.42 6.26
N LEU A 162 -16.19 -5.71 5.20
CA LEU A 162 -15.35 -4.72 4.52
C LEU A 162 -15.95 -3.33 4.76
N TYR A 163 -15.13 -2.45 5.32
CA TYR A 163 -15.48 -1.05 5.56
C TYR A 163 -14.74 -0.15 4.61
N GLN A 164 -15.40 0.92 4.19
CA GLN A 164 -14.78 2.17 3.77
C GLN A 164 -14.62 3.05 5.00
N ILE A 165 -13.42 3.58 5.20
CA ILE A 165 -13.06 4.45 6.32
C ILE A 165 -12.63 5.78 5.73
N ASP A 166 -13.41 6.82 5.96
CA ASP A 166 -13.08 8.18 5.54
C ASP A 166 -12.47 8.93 6.72
N VAL A 167 -11.19 9.28 6.58
CA VAL A 167 -10.40 9.97 7.61
C VAL A 167 -10.13 11.39 7.15
N THR A 168 -10.55 12.37 7.95
CA THR A 168 -10.21 13.77 7.75
C THR A 168 -9.17 14.17 8.79
N THR A 169 -8.02 14.67 8.34
CA THR A 169 -6.94 15.17 9.19
C THR A 169 -6.99 16.70 9.26
N SER A 170 -6.42 17.30 10.29
CA SER A 170 -6.22 18.74 10.41
C SER A 170 -5.39 19.30 9.25
N GLU A 171 -5.50 20.60 8.99
CA GLU A 171 -4.76 21.28 7.91
C GLU A 171 -3.22 21.14 8.05
N ASP A 172 -2.73 20.99 9.28
CA ASP A 172 -1.31 20.74 9.57
C ASP A 172 -0.92 19.25 9.54
N GLY A 173 -1.88 18.35 9.30
CA GLY A 173 -1.68 16.90 9.19
C GLY A 173 -1.38 16.20 10.51
N THR A 174 -1.56 16.86 11.66
CA THR A 174 -1.12 16.33 12.96
C THR A 174 -2.21 15.59 13.74
N GLU A 175 -3.49 15.86 13.47
CA GLU A 175 -4.61 15.33 14.23
C GLU A 175 -5.71 14.80 13.31
N VAL A 176 -6.32 13.66 13.67
CA VAL A 176 -7.52 13.17 12.99
C VAL A 176 -8.73 13.94 13.54
N VAL A 177 -9.38 14.72 12.68
CA VAL A 177 -10.53 15.58 13.01
C VAL A 177 -11.86 14.88 12.79
N ALA A 178 -11.95 14.02 11.78
CA ALA A 178 -13.12 13.19 11.53
C ALA A 178 -12.73 11.78 11.11
N HIS A 179 -13.58 10.81 11.46
CA HIS A 179 -13.39 9.40 11.18
C HIS A 179 -14.77 8.76 11.00
N ASP A 180 -15.14 8.48 9.75
CA ASP A 180 -16.41 7.84 9.40
C ASP A 180 -16.18 6.43 8.86
N GLU A 181 -17.04 5.49 9.24
CA GLU A 181 -16.96 4.10 8.80
C GLU A 181 -18.27 3.68 8.12
N THR A 182 -18.18 3.34 6.85
CA THR A 182 -19.31 2.81 6.07
C THR A 182 -19.08 1.34 5.77
N LEU A 183 -20.00 0.47 6.21
CA LEU A 183 -19.99 -0.96 5.88
C LEU A 183 -20.38 -1.15 4.40
N LEU A 184 -19.46 -1.68 3.60
CA LEU A 184 -19.69 -1.92 2.17
C LEU A 184 -20.13 -3.34 1.86
N TYR A 185 -19.58 -4.31 2.59
CA TYR A 185 -19.81 -5.72 2.30
C TYR A 185 -19.73 -6.55 3.58
N GLU A 186 -20.65 -7.52 3.72
CA GLU A 186 -20.69 -8.46 4.82
C GLU A 186 -20.96 -9.88 4.32
N TYR A 187 -20.07 -10.80 4.71
CA TYR A 187 -20.18 -12.22 4.44
C TYR A 187 -20.24 -13.01 5.75
N HIS A 188 -21.21 -13.90 5.86
CA HIS A 188 -21.31 -14.88 6.93
C HIS A 188 -21.10 -16.30 6.40
N GLU A 189 -20.42 -17.13 7.19
CA GLU A 189 -20.20 -18.55 6.84
C GLU A 189 -21.50 -19.34 6.69
N ASP A 190 -22.49 -19.08 7.56
CA ASP A 190 -23.75 -19.83 7.63
C ASP A 190 -24.80 -19.38 6.60
N ARG A 191 -24.77 -18.11 6.22
CA ARG A 191 -25.80 -17.45 5.41
C ARG A 191 -25.30 -16.93 4.06
N GLY A 192 -23.98 -16.93 3.82
CA GLY A 192 -23.37 -16.31 2.66
C GLY A 192 -23.32 -14.78 2.75
N THR A 193 -23.31 -14.11 1.60
CA THR A 193 -23.30 -12.64 1.51
C THR A 193 -24.63 -12.06 1.99
N VAL A 194 -24.59 -11.09 2.92
CA VAL A 194 -25.79 -10.43 3.47
C VAL A 194 -25.89 -8.96 3.03
N LEU A 195 -24.75 -8.30 2.81
CA LEU A 195 -24.70 -6.94 2.26
C LEU A 195 -23.67 -6.91 1.13
N ASP A 196 -24.07 -6.36 -0.01
CA ASP A 196 -23.23 -6.15 -1.19
C ASP A 196 -23.59 -4.78 -1.79
N PHE A 197 -22.82 -3.74 -1.48
CA PHE A 197 -22.88 -2.48 -2.21
C PHE A 197 -22.00 -2.56 -3.45
N SER A 198 -22.36 -3.46 -4.38
CA SER A 198 -21.95 -3.26 -5.77
C SER A 198 -22.64 -1.97 -6.23
N VAL A 199 -21.89 -0.88 -6.33
CA VAL A 199 -22.36 0.32 -7.01
C VAL A 199 -22.79 -0.15 -8.40
N ASP A 200 -24.08 -0.12 -8.70
CA ASP A 200 -24.63 -0.35 -10.04
C ASP A 200 -24.01 0.69 -10.99
N SER A 201 -22.81 0.40 -11.49
CA SER A 201 -22.09 1.25 -12.44
C SER A 201 -22.57 1.03 -13.88
N ASP A 202 -23.50 0.11 -14.11
CA ASP A 202 -23.91 -0.32 -15.46
C ASP A 202 -25.26 0.22 -15.96
N GLU A 203 -26.08 0.92 -15.14
CA GLU A 203 -27.38 1.43 -15.63
C GLU A 203 -27.43 2.90 -16.07
N GLN A 204 -26.35 3.69 -15.95
CA GLN A 204 -26.41 5.12 -16.34
C GLN A 204 -25.65 5.53 -17.61
N ASN A 205 -24.98 4.63 -18.33
CA ASN A 205 -24.18 5.02 -19.51
C ASN A 205 -24.75 4.62 -20.89
N GLU A 206 -25.90 3.92 -20.98
CA GLU A 206 -26.52 3.58 -22.28
C GLU A 206 -27.81 4.35 -22.64
N SER A 207 -28.41 5.11 -21.72
CA SER A 207 -29.69 5.81 -22.03
C SER A 207 -29.54 7.22 -22.63
N VAL A 208 -28.37 7.85 -22.54
CA VAL A 208 -28.18 9.25 -23.00
C VAL A 208 -27.78 9.35 -24.49
N VAL A 209 -27.29 8.28 -25.10
CA VAL A 209 -26.80 8.31 -26.51
C VAL A 209 -27.91 7.95 -27.52
N SER A 210 -28.96 7.25 -27.10
CA SER A 210 -30.01 6.75 -28.01
C SER A 210 -31.09 7.80 -28.36
N GLU A 211 -31.37 8.78 -27.49
CA GLU A 211 -32.38 9.81 -27.79
C GLU A 211 -31.86 11.00 -28.61
N SER A 212 -30.53 11.16 -28.75
CA SER A 212 -29.96 12.29 -29.49
C SER A 212 -29.82 12.05 -31.01
N ILE A 213 -30.05 10.82 -31.49
CA ILE A 213 -29.92 10.49 -32.92
C ILE A 213 -31.27 10.44 -33.65
N GLU A 214 -32.40 10.17 -32.98
CA GLU A 214 -33.71 10.18 -33.64
C GLU A 214 -34.36 11.57 -33.79
N SER A 215 -33.96 12.58 -33.02
CA SER A 215 -34.55 13.93 -33.13
C SER A 215 -34.01 14.77 -34.30
N ARG A 216 -32.90 14.36 -34.95
CA ARG A 216 -32.33 15.08 -36.11
C ARG A 216 -32.82 14.60 -37.48
N SER A 217 -33.67 13.57 -37.55
CA SER A 217 -34.14 13.00 -38.83
C SER A 217 -35.54 13.47 -39.28
N ARG A 218 -36.23 14.38 -38.58
CA ARG A 218 -37.62 14.78 -38.92
C ARG A 218 -37.84 16.24 -39.34
N VAL A 219 -36.79 17.01 -39.64
CA VAL A 219 -36.92 18.38 -40.16
C VAL A 219 -36.35 18.49 -41.58
N ALA A 220 -36.94 17.79 -42.55
CA ALA A 220 -36.70 18.04 -43.98
C ALA A 220 -37.74 17.36 -44.90
N ALA A 221 -39.04 17.61 -44.75
CA ALA A 221 -40.02 17.34 -45.83
C ALA A 221 -41.40 17.92 -45.50
N THR A 222 -41.63 19.21 -45.77
CA THR A 222 -42.94 19.74 -46.22
C THR A 222 -42.83 21.22 -46.59
N GLY A 223 -42.30 21.49 -47.79
CA GLY A 223 -42.52 22.75 -48.49
C GLY A 223 -43.84 22.67 -49.25
N GLY A 224 -44.91 23.23 -48.68
CA GLY A 224 -46.22 23.38 -49.30
C GLY A 224 -46.38 24.78 -49.91
N VAL A 225 -46.59 24.80 -51.23
CA VAL A 225 -46.88 25.97 -52.07
C VAL A 225 -48.26 26.54 -51.73
N VAL A 226 -48.37 27.87 -51.59
CA VAL A 226 -49.64 28.60 -51.68
C VAL A 226 -49.48 29.75 -52.66
N ALA A 227 -50.56 29.95 -53.42
CA ALA A 227 -50.80 30.83 -54.56
C ALA A 227 -50.47 32.31 -54.37
#